data_AF-A0A844AXP6-F1
#
_entry.id   AF-A0A844AXP6-F1
#
_cell.length_a   1.000
_cell.length_b   1.000
_cell.length_c   1.000
_cell.angle_alpha   90.00
_cell.angle_beta   90.00
_cell.angle_gamma   90.00
#
_symmetry.space_group_name_H-M   'P 1'
#
loop_
_entity.id
_entity.type
_entity.pdbx_description
1 polymer ?
#
loop_
_entity_poly.entity_id
_entity_poly.type
_entity_poly.pdbx_seq_one_letter_code
_entity_poly.pdbx_strand_id
1 'polypeptide(L)'
;MKFTLSLLIIVAAVSACGGPKLTAEQKALRDRNVAQNQAALAVAKHVALDGQMFRVAHVTERNQALVERVKGSGPYYVRDLQVAAYRATGCGAKFDAGILAFIGGDIYSADLADLRTKVSGKFDGWGVSLEC
;
A
#
# COMPACT_ATOMS: atom_id res chain seq x y z
N MET A 1 21.26 45.07 -48.69
CA MET A 1 21.83 43.71 -48.78
C MET A 1 23.12 43.66 -47.98
N LYS A 2 23.21 42.76 -46.99
CA LYS A 2 24.44 42.18 -46.43
C LYS A 2 24.02 40.98 -45.57
N PHE A 3 24.17 39.79 -46.16
CA PHE A 3 24.06 38.51 -45.47
C PHE A 3 25.40 38.22 -44.79
N THR A 4 25.37 37.84 -43.51
CA THR A 4 26.48 37.12 -42.87
C THR A 4 25.90 35.94 -42.11
N LEU A 5 26.39 34.78 -42.54
CA LEU A 5 26.06 33.42 -42.15
C LEU A 5 26.81 33.04 -40.85
N SER A 6 26.23 32.10 -40.10
CA SER A 6 26.90 31.02 -39.36
C SER A 6 26.92 31.05 -37.82
N LEU A 7 26.52 29.89 -37.30
CA LEU A 7 26.92 29.23 -36.06
C LEU A 7 26.27 29.69 -34.74
N LEU A 8 25.28 28.93 -34.26
CA LEU A 8 25.52 27.92 -33.21
C LEU A 8 24.31 27.01 -33.02
N ILE A 9 24.56 25.76 -33.37
CA ILE A 9 23.76 24.57 -33.17
C ILE A 9 23.98 24.08 -31.72
N ILE A 10 22.88 23.58 -31.12
CA ILE A 10 22.82 22.70 -29.93
C ILE A 10 23.19 23.33 -28.58
N VAL A 11 22.17 23.57 -27.75
CA VAL A 11 22.25 23.18 -26.34
C VAL A 11 21.11 22.21 -26.04
N ALA A 12 21.56 21.02 -25.66
CA ALA A 12 20.83 19.82 -25.32
C ALA A 12 19.51 20.05 -24.57
N ALA A 13 18.43 19.49 -25.13
CA ALA A 13 17.33 19.02 -24.30
C ALA A 13 17.90 17.93 -23.38
N VAL A 14 18.13 18.26 -22.11
CA VAL A 14 18.47 17.29 -21.07
C VAL A 14 17.20 16.52 -20.72
N SER A 15 16.71 15.72 -21.67
CA SER A 15 15.70 14.70 -21.41
C SER A 15 16.42 13.47 -20.86
N ALA A 16 16.91 13.55 -19.63
CA ALA A 16 17.54 12.42 -18.97
C ALA A 16 17.14 12.36 -17.48
N CYS A 17 16.47 11.25 -17.14
CA CYS A 17 16.27 10.73 -15.78
C CYS A 17 15.39 11.54 -14.82
N GLY A 18 14.19 11.91 -15.24
CA GLY A 18 13.13 12.36 -14.34
C GLY A 18 11.89 11.50 -14.53
N GLY A 19 11.84 10.32 -13.89
CA GLY A 19 10.56 9.61 -13.74
C GLY A 19 9.49 10.55 -13.19
N PRO A 20 8.19 10.31 -13.43
CA PRO A 20 7.13 11.23 -13.06
C PRO A 20 7.28 11.67 -11.60
N LYS A 21 7.61 12.95 -11.39
CA LYS A 21 7.68 13.54 -10.06
C LYS A 21 6.25 13.79 -9.61
N LEU A 22 5.93 13.32 -8.41
CA LEU A 22 4.64 13.60 -7.78
C LEU A 22 4.42 15.12 -7.77
N THR A 23 3.20 15.55 -8.07
CA THR A 23 2.82 16.96 -7.88
C THR A 23 2.92 17.32 -6.38
N ALA A 24 3.03 18.60 -6.06
CA ALA A 24 3.07 19.04 -4.66
C ALA A 24 1.84 18.54 -3.88
N GLU A 25 0.66 18.54 -4.51
CA GLU A 25 -0.58 18.01 -3.94
C GLU A 25 -0.51 16.50 -3.70
N GLN A 26 -0.02 15.72 -4.67
CA GLN A 26 0.16 14.27 -4.52
C GLN A 26 1.16 13.94 -3.41
N LYS A 27 2.24 14.72 -3.29
CA LYS A 27 3.21 14.57 -2.21
C LYS A 27 2.57 14.88 -0.86
N ALA A 28 1.83 15.98 -0.74
CA ALA A 28 1.14 16.34 0.50
C ALA A 28 0.10 15.28 0.91
N LEU A 29 -0.64 14.73 -0.06
CA LEU A 29 -1.58 13.63 0.17
C LEU A 29 -0.84 12.36 0.65
N ARG A 30 0.29 12.01 0.01
CA ARG A 30 1.11 10.88 0.44
C ARG A 30 1.61 11.06 1.86
N ASP A 31 2.16 12.23 2.20
CA ASP A 31 2.70 12.52 3.52
C ASP A 31 1.60 12.43 4.60
N ARG A 32 0.40 12.95 4.31
CA ARG A 32 -0.79 12.79 5.15
C ARG A 32 -1.15 11.32 5.34
N ASN A 33 -1.22 10.55 4.26
CA ASN A 33 -1.58 9.13 4.30
C ASN A 33 -0.57 8.33 5.12
N VAL A 34 0.73 8.64 5.03
CA VAL A 34 1.77 8.01 5.83
C VAL A 34 1.60 8.34 7.32
N ALA A 35 1.34 9.60 7.66
CA ALA A 35 1.13 10.01 9.04
C ALA A 35 -0.10 9.33 9.66
N GLN A 36 -1.21 9.25 8.92
CA GLN A 36 -2.42 8.54 9.35
C GLN A 36 -2.15 7.04 9.58
N ASN A 37 -1.41 6.40 8.67
CA ASN A 37 -1.02 5.00 8.84
C ASN A 37 -0.16 4.80 10.10
N GLN A 38 0.82 5.68 10.33
CA GLN A 38 1.67 5.60 11.51
C GLN A 38 0.88 5.79 12.82
N ALA A 39 -0.04 6.74 12.84
CA ALA A 39 -0.92 6.96 14.00
C ALA A 39 -1.80 5.72 14.28
N ALA A 40 -2.42 5.14 13.24
CA ALA A 40 -3.23 3.94 13.38
C ALA A 40 -2.39 2.73 13.82
N LEU A 41 -1.17 2.58 13.32
CA LEU A 41 -0.25 1.50 13.69
C LEU A 41 0.19 1.59 15.16
N ALA A 42 0.33 2.79 15.71
CA ALA A 42 0.71 3.00 17.11
C ALA A 42 -0.34 2.47 18.10
N VAL A 43 -1.61 2.39 17.69
CA VAL A 43 -2.72 1.89 18.52
C VAL A 43 -3.33 0.59 17.97
N ALA A 44 -2.58 -0.12 17.13
CA ALA A 44 -3.07 -1.32 16.47
C ALA A 44 -3.43 -2.44 17.44
N LYS A 45 -4.52 -3.14 17.16
CA LYS A 45 -4.96 -4.31 17.93
C LYS A 45 -4.30 -5.57 17.39
N HIS A 46 -4.15 -6.58 18.25
CA HIS A 46 -3.69 -7.90 17.86
C HIS A 46 -4.85 -8.89 17.89
N VAL A 47 -5.03 -9.64 16.82
CA VAL A 47 -6.10 -10.65 16.67
C VAL A 47 -5.46 -11.99 16.39
N ALA A 48 -5.83 -13.00 17.19
CA ALA A 48 -5.43 -14.38 16.97
C ALA A 48 -6.48 -15.11 16.11
N LEU A 49 -6.01 -15.80 15.06
CA LEU A 49 -6.80 -16.64 14.15
C LEU A 49 -5.99 -17.90 13.83
N ASP A 50 -6.53 -19.07 14.12
CA ASP A 50 -5.98 -20.37 13.71
C ASP A 50 -4.47 -20.53 13.97
N GLY A 51 -4.00 -20.08 15.15
CA GLY A 51 -2.59 -20.14 15.56
C GLY A 51 -1.70 -19.04 14.98
N GLN A 52 -2.25 -18.15 14.14
CA GLN A 52 -1.59 -16.96 13.62
C GLN A 52 -2.02 -15.72 14.39
N MET A 53 -1.16 -14.70 14.41
CA MET A 53 -1.45 -13.41 15.03
C MET A 53 -1.34 -12.30 13.99
N PHE A 54 -2.39 -11.51 13.89
CA PHE A 54 -2.52 -10.39 12.98
C PHE A 54 -2.53 -9.08 13.76
N ARG A 55 -1.68 -8.14 13.37
CA ARG A 55 -1.78 -6.74 13.79
C ARG A 55 -2.76 -6.05 12.87
N VAL A 56 -3.75 -5.37 13.45
CA VAL A 56 -4.82 -4.66 12.76
C VAL A 56 -4.82 -3.20 13.19
N ALA A 57 -4.47 -2.31 12.28
CA ALA A 57 -4.51 -0.87 12.49
C ALA A 57 -5.73 -0.27 11.78
N HIS A 58 -6.64 0.36 12.53
CA HIS A 58 -7.82 1.02 11.96
C HIS A 58 -7.48 2.48 11.62
N VAL A 59 -7.45 2.79 10.33
CA VAL A 59 -7.32 4.15 9.79
C VAL A 59 -8.73 4.72 9.62
N THR A 60 -9.20 5.42 10.64
CA THR A 60 -10.57 5.96 10.73
C THR A 60 -10.89 6.96 9.63
N GLU A 61 -9.93 7.80 9.23
CA GLU A 61 -10.17 8.86 8.24
C GLU A 61 -10.45 8.32 6.83
N ARG A 62 -10.13 7.04 6.58
CA ARG A 62 -10.31 6.39 5.29
C ARG A 62 -11.21 5.15 5.37
N ASN A 63 -11.81 4.86 6.52
CA ASN A 63 -12.58 3.64 6.78
C ASN A 63 -11.82 2.40 6.28
N GLN A 64 -10.57 2.25 6.72
CA GLN A 64 -9.68 1.20 6.24
C GLN A 64 -8.96 0.54 7.41
N ALA A 65 -8.76 -0.77 7.36
CA ALA A 65 -7.82 -1.49 8.20
C ALA A 65 -6.54 -1.82 7.42
N LEU A 66 -5.40 -1.68 8.08
CA LEU A 66 -4.13 -2.26 7.65
C LEU A 66 -3.89 -3.53 8.45
N VAL A 67 -3.78 -4.67 7.77
CA VAL A 67 -3.69 -5.98 8.41
C VAL A 67 -2.36 -6.65 8.03
N GLU A 68 -1.54 -6.97 9.02
CA GLU A 68 -0.27 -7.69 8.84
C GLU A 68 -0.22 -8.91 9.76
N ARG A 69 0.20 -10.07 9.23
CA ARG A 69 0.56 -11.20 10.08
C ARG A 69 1.90 -10.93 10.77
N VAL A 70 1.88 -10.84 12.09
CA VAL A 70 3.08 -10.56 12.92
C VAL A 70 3.63 -11.80 13.63
N LYS A 71 2.85 -12.87 13.75
CA LYS A 71 3.29 -14.17 14.28
C LYS A 71 2.56 -15.32 13.60
N GLY A 72 3.23 -16.46 13.51
CA GLY A 72 2.69 -17.70 12.93
C GLY A 72 3.41 -18.10 11.65
N SER A 73 3.26 -19.36 11.27
CA SER A 73 3.79 -19.95 10.04
C SER A 73 2.65 -20.50 9.18
N GLY A 74 2.97 -20.91 7.95
CA GLY A 74 2.01 -21.46 7.00
C GLY A 74 1.33 -20.40 6.13
N PRO A 75 0.39 -20.81 5.28
CA PRO A 75 -0.32 -19.89 4.41
C PRO A 75 -1.32 -19.03 5.17
N TYR A 76 -1.68 -17.90 4.59
CA TYR A 76 -2.86 -17.12 4.99
C TYR A 76 -3.45 -16.42 3.78
N TYR A 77 -4.74 -16.15 3.82
CA TYR A 77 -5.52 -15.75 2.66
C TYR A 77 -6.27 -14.45 2.93
N VAL A 78 -6.87 -13.90 1.87
CA VAL A 78 -7.72 -12.71 1.93
C VAL A 78 -8.80 -12.82 3.00
N ARG A 79 -9.41 -14.01 3.14
CA ARG A 79 -10.46 -14.25 4.14
C ARG A 79 -9.95 -14.04 5.56
N ASP A 80 -8.72 -14.46 5.87
CA ASP A 80 -8.14 -14.32 7.21
C ASP A 80 -7.96 -12.84 7.57
N LEU A 81 -7.57 -12.02 6.59
CA LEU A 81 -7.42 -10.58 6.77
C LEU A 81 -8.76 -9.89 7.00
N GLN A 82 -9.80 -10.28 6.26
CA GLN A 82 -11.15 -9.75 6.44
C GLN A 82 -11.71 -10.13 7.82
N VAL A 83 -11.52 -11.38 8.24
CA VAL A 83 -11.95 -11.85 9.57
C VAL A 83 -11.16 -11.13 10.67
N ALA A 84 -9.85 -10.95 10.51
CA ALA A 84 -9.03 -10.21 11.46
C ALA A 84 -9.49 -8.74 11.59
N ALA A 85 -9.74 -8.08 10.45
CA ALA A 85 -10.26 -6.72 10.39
C ALA A 85 -11.63 -6.61 11.08
N TYR A 86 -12.55 -7.51 10.76
CA TYR A 86 -13.87 -7.58 11.41
C TYR A 86 -13.74 -7.78 12.92
N ARG A 87 -12.92 -8.73 13.39
CA ARG A 87 -12.76 -8.98 14.84
C ARG A 87 -12.14 -7.79 15.58
N ALA A 88 -11.28 -7.02 14.94
CA ALA A 88 -10.65 -5.86 15.56
C ALA A 88 -11.57 -4.63 15.61
N THR A 89 -12.43 -4.46 14.61
CA THR A 89 -13.19 -3.21 14.36
C THR A 89 -14.70 -3.35 14.56
N GLY A 90 -15.27 -4.53 14.35
CA GLY A 90 -16.70 -4.80 14.32
C GLY A 90 -17.39 -4.47 12.99
N CYS A 91 -16.66 -3.89 12.02
CA CYS A 91 -17.22 -3.41 10.76
C CYS A 91 -17.13 -4.47 9.66
N GLY A 92 -18.04 -4.40 8.68
CA GLY A 92 -17.95 -5.21 7.47
C GLY A 92 -16.60 -4.99 6.79
N ALA A 93 -15.91 -6.05 6.38
CA ALA A 93 -14.53 -5.98 5.93
C ALA A 93 -14.38 -6.57 4.52
N LYS A 94 -13.93 -5.73 3.57
CA LYS A 94 -13.67 -6.13 2.19
C LYS A 94 -12.24 -5.81 1.83
N PHE A 95 -11.55 -6.80 1.32
CA PHE A 95 -10.14 -6.67 0.98
C PHE A 95 -9.96 -5.73 -0.23
N ASP A 96 -9.02 -4.77 -0.12
CA ASP A 96 -8.76 -3.80 -1.18
C ASP A 96 -7.77 -4.37 -2.22
N ALA A 97 -8.32 -4.77 -3.36
CA ALA A 97 -7.56 -5.35 -4.46
C ALA A 97 -6.64 -4.34 -5.18
N GLY A 98 -6.74 -3.03 -4.91
CA GLY A 98 -5.93 -1.99 -5.55
C GLY A 98 -4.42 -2.17 -5.32
N ILE A 99 -4.03 -2.81 -4.22
CA ILE A 99 -2.63 -3.16 -3.92
C ILE A 99 -2.09 -4.26 -4.85
N LEU A 100 -2.97 -5.05 -5.50
CA LEU A 100 -2.58 -6.28 -6.22
C LEU A 100 -2.79 -6.24 -7.73
N ALA A 101 -3.18 -5.09 -8.29
CA ALA A 101 -3.10 -4.86 -9.73
C ALA A 101 -1.69 -5.15 -10.30
N PHE A 102 -0.67 -5.22 -9.45
CA PHE A 102 0.72 -5.50 -9.80
C PHE A 102 1.18 -6.95 -9.59
N ILE A 103 0.37 -7.82 -8.95
CA ILE A 103 0.87 -9.10 -8.41
C ILE A 103 0.42 -10.33 -9.24
N GLY A 104 -0.67 -10.24 -10.02
CA GLY A 104 -1.13 -11.31 -10.93
C GLY A 104 -1.65 -12.58 -10.23
N GLY A 105 -2.65 -13.24 -10.83
CA GLY A 105 -3.27 -14.48 -10.31
C GLY A 105 -4.60 -14.28 -9.56
N ASP A 106 -5.22 -15.38 -9.12
CA ASP A 106 -6.44 -15.37 -8.30
C ASP A 106 -6.08 -15.14 -6.82
N ILE A 107 -6.37 -13.93 -6.35
CA ILE A 107 -6.03 -13.49 -5.00
C ILE A 107 -6.80 -14.20 -3.89
N TYR A 108 -8.01 -14.69 -4.19
CA TYR A 108 -8.84 -15.31 -3.16
C TYR A 108 -8.31 -16.69 -2.76
N SER A 109 -7.50 -17.31 -3.62
CA SER A 109 -6.82 -18.58 -3.39
C SER A 109 -5.30 -18.43 -3.20
N ALA A 110 -4.73 -17.25 -3.46
CA ALA A 110 -3.30 -17.00 -3.32
C ALA A 110 -2.85 -16.93 -1.86
N ASP A 111 -1.74 -17.60 -1.55
CA ASP A 111 -1.08 -17.49 -0.26
C ASP A 111 -0.41 -16.11 -0.13
N LEU A 112 -0.96 -15.29 0.77
CA LEU A 112 -0.46 -13.96 1.05
C LEU A 112 0.89 -13.98 1.79
N ALA A 113 1.31 -15.12 2.35
CA ALA A 113 2.67 -15.29 2.86
C ALA A 113 3.69 -15.26 1.72
N ASP A 114 3.41 -15.96 0.61
CA ASP A 114 4.24 -15.90 -0.60
C ASP A 114 4.23 -14.50 -1.20
N LEU A 115 3.04 -13.89 -1.36
CA LEU A 115 2.94 -12.54 -1.95
C LEU A 115 3.66 -11.49 -1.10
N ARG A 116 3.67 -11.63 0.22
CA ARG A 116 4.39 -10.72 1.13
C ARG A 116 5.89 -10.69 0.84
N THR A 117 6.48 -11.79 0.37
CA THR A 117 7.91 -11.84 0.01
C THR A 117 8.25 -11.01 -1.23
N LYS A 118 7.25 -10.79 -2.10
CA LYS A 118 7.39 -10.02 -3.36
C LYS A 118 7.24 -8.51 -3.14
N VAL A 119 6.75 -8.09 -1.98
CA VAL A 119 6.62 -6.67 -1.64
C VAL A 119 7.95 -6.13 -1.12
N SER A 120 8.58 -5.26 -1.91
CA SER A 120 9.78 -4.53 -1.51
C SER A 120 9.43 -3.26 -0.71
N GLY A 121 10.25 -2.92 0.28
CA GLY A 121 10.15 -1.68 1.06
C GLY A 121 9.31 -1.82 2.34
N LYS A 122 8.90 -0.67 2.89
CA LYS A 122 8.11 -0.62 4.13
C LYS A 122 6.72 -1.20 3.85
N PHE A 123 6.36 -2.23 4.60
CA PHE A 123 5.05 -2.85 4.55
C PHE A 123 4.30 -2.54 5.85
N ASP A 124 3.21 -1.78 5.73
CA ASP A 124 2.39 -1.37 6.86
C ASP A 124 1.19 -2.31 7.10
N GLY A 125 1.00 -3.29 6.21
CA GLY A 125 -0.14 -4.21 6.19
C GLY A 125 -0.86 -4.21 4.86
N TRP A 126 -1.67 -5.24 4.65
CA TRP A 126 -2.60 -5.31 3.54
C TRP A 126 -3.81 -4.41 3.81
N GLY A 127 -4.27 -3.71 2.78
CA GLY A 127 -5.44 -2.84 2.88
C GLY A 127 -6.75 -3.63 2.88
N VAL A 128 -7.62 -3.35 3.85
CA VAL A 128 -8.99 -3.87 3.94
C VAL A 128 -9.93 -2.69 4.14
N SER A 129 -10.81 -2.43 3.17
CA SER A 129 -11.88 -1.45 3.31
C SER A 129 -12.87 -1.91 4.37
N LEU A 130 -13.35 -0.95 5.18
CA LEU A 130 -14.30 -1.18 6.24
C LEU A 130 -15.62 -0.48 5.91
N GLU A 131 -16.71 -1.17 6.21
CA GLU A 131 -18.08 -0.67 6.15
C GLU A 131 -18.59 -0.60 7.58
N CYS A 132 -18.28 0.54 8.21
CA CYS A 132 -18.90 1.06 9.42
C CYS A 132 -19.94 2.11 8.97
#